data_AF-R0IX89-F1
#
_entry.id   AF-R0IX89-F1
#
_cell.length_a   1.000
_cell.length_b   1.000
_cell.length_c   1.000
_cell.angle_alpha   90.00
_cell.angle_beta   90.00
_cell.angle_gamma   90.00
#
_symmetry.space_group_name_H-M   'P 1'
#
loop_
_entity.id
_entity.type
_entity.pdbx_description
1 polymer ?
#
loop_
_entity_poly.entity_id
_entity_poly.type
_entity_poly.pdbx_seq_one_letter_code
_entity_poly.pdbx_strand_id
1 'polypeptide(L)'
;MTKGQRKEAVTGLKDMNKQVICSSFFVSAPLDLMEQAGLQNQALCVNKWGQFRILASSYAAISHVWAETMGLQFNDEKIEQDERGLLMSHFNKIMDKALQCGYEWIWLDLLAIPKKSSTASSDQRMTQVKTTVINSLHAVYRNASAVVVLDSFTLNLPSADPLRAAAALVCGLWLTRVWTYQEAKLAQKALIVTATHVVSLTDIISILWTQSQTNPSKWNELYKTFARLQPVHSVGINLADIALSSTNRRTENQVDYARGYYALLGLQWQKGWTYEDGILHIYRSRPHEVAMLVSMHSPRGLPQPLSWAPRFLAQEQGASQAPYAYNFNGTGLAGPWYTALVRGLVRTAAYGKPNMDAKEDNKLAFQLRVEDAAGALQTAVVVTWDLDWTPRLREWVGLIDTGSARLICPSPMASYQSGHFPSVLLAIQRPSMPGYEAVGHVSESAILVNGNVTAPRLQWLLT
;
A
#
# COMPACT_ATOMS: atom_id res chain seq x y z
N MET A 1 2.97 38.54 46.21
CA MET A 1 3.31 37.44 45.28
C MET A 1 4.20 36.45 45.98
N THR A 2 3.75 35.21 46.14
CA THR A 2 4.52 34.13 46.76
C THR A 2 5.61 33.62 45.80
N LYS A 3 6.61 32.90 46.35
CA LYS A 3 7.72 32.32 45.56
C LYS A 3 7.22 31.34 44.49
N GLY A 4 6.08 30.67 44.73
CA GLY A 4 5.38 29.81 43.76
C GLY A 4 4.77 30.59 42.60
N GLN A 5 4.06 31.69 42.90
CA GLN A 5 3.46 32.56 41.88
C GLN A 5 4.49 33.22 40.96
N ARG A 6 5.69 33.55 41.47
CA ARG A 6 6.80 34.05 40.65
C ARG A 6 7.39 32.97 39.73
N LYS A 7 7.43 31.71 40.18
CA LYS A 7 7.93 30.59 39.36
C LYS A 7 6.96 30.28 38.22
N GLU A 8 5.66 30.27 38.47
CA GLU A 8 4.62 30.12 37.43
C GLU A 8 4.63 31.28 36.43
N ALA A 9 4.74 32.53 36.90
CA ALA A 9 4.81 33.69 36.01
C ALA A 9 6.06 33.69 35.12
N VAL A 10 7.22 33.27 35.65
CA VAL A 10 8.47 33.15 34.87
C VAL A 10 8.40 31.98 33.87
N THR A 11 7.77 30.86 34.23
CA THR A 11 7.50 29.77 33.28
C THR A 11 6.55 30.25 32.17
N GLY A 12 5.46 30.93 32.52
CA GLY A 12 4.51 31.48 31.54
C GLY A 12 5.12 32.52 30.60
N LEU A 13 6.03 33.37 31.09
CA LEU A 13 6.79 34.32 30.25
C LEU A 13 7.77 33.63 29.31
N LYS A 14 8.43 32.55 29.76
CA LYS A 14 9.30 31.73 28.91
C LYS A 14 8.50 30.99 27.83
N ASP A 15 7.34 30.47 28.18
CA ASP A 15 6.44 29.78 27.24
C ASP A 15 5.84 30.76 26.23
N MET A 16 5.47 31.98 26.64
CA MET A 16 5.08 33.05 25.73
C MET A 16 6.20 33.44 24.76
N ASN A 17 7.42 33.69 25.25
CA ASN A 17 8.54 34.02 24.37
C ASN A 17 8.89 32.86 23.41
N LYS A 18 8.79 31.61 23.88
CA LYS A 18 8.95 30.42 23.05
C LYS A 18 7.85 30.36 21.97
N GLN A 19 6.59 30.64 22.30
CA GLN A 19 5.48 30.68 21.35
C GLN A 19 5.61 31.83 20.33
N VAL A 20 6.06 33.01 20.75
CA VAL A 20 6.27 34.17 19.86
C VAL A 20 7.44 33.95 18.90
N ILE A 21 8.56 33.37 19.38
CA ILE A 21 9.70 33.01 18.53
C ILE A 21 9.32 31.84 17.62
N CYS A 22 8.67 30.79 18.12
CA CYS A 22 8.23 29.66 17.32
C CYS A 22 7.24 30.06 16.22
N SER A 23 6.25 30.93 16.50
CA SER A 23 5.30 31.40 15.48
C SER A 23 5.91 32.30 14.40
N SER A 24 7.06 32.92 14.68
CA SER A 24 7.79 33.74 13.69
C SER A 24 8.63 32.89 12.73
N PHE A 25 9.05 31.69 13.15
CA PHE A 25 9.93 30.82 12.36
C PHE A 25 9.26 29.52 11.88
N PHE A 26 8.16 29.11 12.51
CA PHE A 26 7.49 27.86 12.26
C PHE A 26 5.98 28.04 12.14
N VAL A 27 5.37 27.20 11.32
CA VAL A 27 3.93 27.06 11.15
C VAL A 27 3.52 25.78 11.84
N SER A 28 2.60 25.85 12.79
CA SER A 28 2.04 24.70 13.49
C SER A 28 0.55 24.89 13.73
N ALA A 29 -0.22 23.81 13.54
CA ALA A 29 -1.65 23.85 13.81
C ALA A 29 -1.94 23.58 15.30
N PRO A 30 -2.93 24.26 15.90
CA PRO A 30 -3.44 23.89 17.21
C PRO A 30 -4.09 22.50 17.21
N LEU A 31 -3.83 21.69 18.25
CA LEU A 31 -4.39 20.35 18.39
C LEU A 31 -5.93 20.34 18.42
N ASP A 32 -6.53 21.34 19.06
CA ASP A 32 -7.99 21.49 19.15
C ASP A 32 -8.63 21.68 17.76
N LEU A 33 -7.96 22.41 16.86
CA LEU A 33 -8.44 22.59 15.49
C LEU A 33 -8.29 21.30 14.67
N MET A 34 -7.24 20.51 14.89
CA MET A 34 -7.09 19.19 14.26
C MET A 34 -8.20 18.24 14.70
N GLU A 35 -8.49 18.21 16.00
CA GLU A 35 -9.57 17.42 16.59
C GLU A 35 -10.93 17.83 16.03
N GLN A 36 -11.22 19.13 16.03
CA GLN A 36 -12.46 19.67 15.47
C GLN A 36 -12.62 19.33 13.98
N ALA A 37 -11.58 19.51 13.17
CA ALA A 37 -11.62 19.20 11.74
C ALA A 37 -11.88 17.70 11.49
N GLY A 38 -11.19 16.83 12.25
CA GLY A 38 -11.40 15.38 12.18
C GLY A 38 -12.83 14.97 12.56
N LEU A 39 -13.37 15.52 13.65
CA LEU A 39 -14.75 15.25 14.09
C LEU A 39 -15.80 15.74 13.08
N GLN A 40 -15.52 16.85 12.40
CA GLN A 40 -16.40 17.43 11.38
C GLN A 40 -16.24 16.77 10.00
N ASN A 41 -15.29 15.84 9.82
CA ASN A 41 -14.89 15.29 8.52
C ASN A 41 -14.56 16.38 7.49
N GLN A 42 -13.84 17.42 7.93
CA GLN A 42 -13.43 18.56 7.12
C GLN A 42 -11.91 18.71 7.15
N ALA A 43 -11.36 19.47 6.20
CA ALA A 43 -9.93 19.68 6.10
C ALA A 43 -9.49 20.87 6.95
N LEU A 44 -8.51 20.69 7.83
CA LEU A 44 -7.78 21.80 8.45
C LEU A 44 -6.76 22.33 7.45
N CYS A 45 -7.08 23.44 6.80
CA CYS A 45 -6.25 24.07 5.79
C CYS A 45 -5.45 25.23 6.35
N VAL A 46 -4.37 25.56 5.65
CA VAL A 46 -3.49 26.68 5.93
C VAL A 46 -3.26 27.50 4.66
N ASN A 47 -3.12 28.82 4.79
CA ASN A 47 -2.78 29.72 3.67
C ASN A 47 -1.35 30.24 3.78
N LYS A 48 -0.88 31.02 2.78
CA LYS A 48 0.52 31.49 2.70
C LYS A 48 1.00 32.34 3.88
N TRP A 49 0.07 32.85 4.70
CA TRP A 49 0.37 33.63 5.89
C TRP A 49 0.38 32.79 7.18
N GLY A 50 0.28 31.46 7.06
CA GLY A 50 0.24 30.55 8.21
C GLY A 50 -1.09 30.56 8.96
N GLN A 51 -2.15 31.12 8.38
CA GLN A 51 -3.47 31.16 9.00
C GLN A 51 -4.21 29.85 8.75
N PHE A 52 -4.87 29.32 9.77
CA PHE A 52 -5.61 28.06 9.70
C PHE A 52 -7.11 28.27 9.56
N ARG A 53 -7.76 27.41 8.78
CA ARG A 53 -9.21 27.38 8.60
C ARG A 53 -9.70 25.96 8.33
N ILE A 54 -10.81 25.58 8.96
CA ILE A 54 -11.50 24.33 8.64
C ILE A 54 -12.38 24.56 7.41
N LEU A 55 -12.19 23.74 6.38
CA LEU A 55 -12.86 23.88 5.09
C LEU A 55 -13.51 22.56 4.66
N ALA A 56 -14.75 22.65 4.18
CA ALA A 56 -15.46 21.53 3.59
C ALA A 56 -15.10 21.30 2.11
N SER A 57 -14.62 22.32 1.40
CA SER A 57 -14.23 22.28 -0.02
C SER A 57 -13.38 23.50 -0.39
N SER A 58 -13.02 23.67 -1.66
CA SER A 58 -12.30 24.84 -2.21
C SER A 58 -10.88 25.01 -1.67
N TYR A 59 -10.19 23.88 -1.46
CA TYR A 59 -8.78 23.80 -1.12
C TYR A 59 -8.08 22.75 -2.00
N ALA A 60 -6.76 22.78 -2.02
CA ALA A 60 -5.95 21.68 -2.54
C ALA A 60 -5.33 20.87 -1.40
N ALA A 61 -5.18 19.56 -1.58
CA ALA A 61 -4.38 18.74 -0.66
C ALA A 61 -2.97 18.55 -1.25
N ILE A 62 -1.93 18.73 -0.44
CA ILE A 62 -0.56 18.46 -0.87
C ILE A 62 -0.28 16.97 -0.68
N SER A 63 0.15 16.33 -1.76
CA SER A 63 0.59 14.94 -1.78
C SER A 63 2.08 14.90 -2.07
N HIS A 64 2.85 14.34 -1.16
CA HIS A 64 4.31 14.42 -1.23
C HIS A 64 5.01 13.21 -0.61
N VAL A 65 6.30 13.09 -0.87
CA VAL A 65 7.17 12.07 -0.25
C VAL A 65 7.86 12.67 0.96
N TRP A 66 7.54 12.16 2.15
CA TRP A 66 8.08 12.71 3.41
C TRP A 66 9.60 12.80 3.39
N ALA A 67 10.31 11.79 2.89
CA ALA A 67 11.78 11.83 2.85
C ALA A 67 12.35 12.95 1.95
N GLU A 68 11.58 13.41 0.96
CA GLU A 68 12.00 14.42 -0.02
C GLU A 68 11.61 15.84 0.43
N THR A 69 10.46 16.00 1.08
CA THR A 69 9.97 17.29 1.59
C THR A 69 10.34 17.52 3.06
N MET A 70 10.74 16.51 3.81
CA MET A 70 11.25 16.65 5.19
C MET A 70 12.78 16.71 5.24
N GLY A 71 13.44 17.10 4.15
CA GLY A 71 14.82 17.59 4.20
C GLY A 71 14.91 18.88 5.02
N LEU A 72 14.64 18.80 6.33
CA LEU A 72 14.92 19.83 7.30
C LEU A 72 16.43 19.83 7.51
N GLN A 73 17.19 20.40 6.56
CA GLN A 73 18.55 20.81 6.84
C GLN A 73 18.50 22.14 7.58
N PHE A 74 18.89 22.13 8.85
CA PHE A 74 19.36 23.31 9.54
C PHE A 74 20.80 22.99 9.94
N ASN A 75 21.78 23.69 9.37
CA ASN A 75 23.21 23.38 9.52
C ASN A 75 23.59 21.94 9.16
N ASP A 76 23.17 21.44 7.99
CA ASP A 76 23.51 20.09 7.48
C ASP A 76 23.05 18.89 8.33
N GLU A 77 22.35 19.12 9.44
CA GLU A 77 21.71 18.08 10.24
C GLU A 77 20.24 17.90 9.85
N LYS A 78 19.83 16.64 9.67
CA LYS A 78 18.42 16.27 9.43
C LYS A 78 17.66 16.47 10.74
N ILE A 79 16.93 17.58 10.87
CA ILE A 79 16.10 17.81 12.05
C ILE A 79 14.95 16.79 12.02
N GLU A 80 14.87 15.94 13.05
CA GLU A 80 13.65 15.20 13.33
C GLU A 80 12.53 16.20 13.62
N GLN A 81 11.36 16.04 12.99
CA GLN A 81 10.27 16.97 13.23
C GLN A 81 9.84 16.89 14.69
N ASP A 82 10.10 17.96 15.43
CA ASP A 82 9.65 18.12 16.81
C ASP A 82 8.36 18.96 16.88
N GLU A 83 7.93 19.28 18.09
CA GLU A 83 6.68 20.00 18.37
C GLU A 83 6.62 21.43 17.81
N ARG A 84 7.72 21.94 17.22
CA ARG A 84 7.79 23.32 16.73
C ARG A 84 6.97 23.56 15.44
N GLY A 85 6.70 22.51 14.67
CA GLY A 85 5.97 22.61 13.39
C GLY A 85 6.87 22.62 12.15
N LEU A 86 6.40 23.22 11.05
CA LEU A 86 7.12 23.31 9.78
C LEU A 86 7.85 24.65 9.68
N LEU A 87 9.14 24.62 9.33
CA LEU A 87 9.93 25.84 9.14
C LEU A 87 9.31 26.74 8.06
N MET A 88 9.14 28.03 8.35
CA MET A 88 8.44 29.00 7.49
C MET A 88 9.05 29.09 6.08
N SER A 89 10.39 29.00 5.96
CA SER A 89 11.05 29.02 4.64
C SER A 89 10.71 27.78 3.80
N HIS A 90 10.53 26.61 4.44
CA HIS A 90 10.08 25.40 3.76
C HIS A 90 8.60 25.51 3.41
N PHE A 91 7.78 25.94 4.36
CA PHE A 91 6.36 26.19 4.17
C PHE A 91 6.10 27.09 2.97
N ASN A 92 6.83 28.22 2.86
CA ASN A 92 6.70 29.14 1.73
C ASN A 92 7.01 28.46 0.38
N LYS A 93 8.03 27.59 0.30
CA LYS A 93 8.31 26.84 -0.93
C LYS A 93 7.14 25.95 -1.36
N ILE A 94 6.48 25.28 -0.40
CA ILE A 94 5.29 24.46 -0.66
C ILE A 94 4.13 25.36 -1.12
N MET A 95 3.91 26.47 -0.41
CA MET A 95 2.85 27.43 -0.74
C MET A 95 3.03 28.04 -2.12
N ASP A 96 4.25 28.38 -2.53
CA ASP A 96 4.54 28.91 -3.87
C ASP A 96 4.11 27.91 -4.96
N LYS A 97 4.33 26.61 -4.74
CA LYS A 97 3.88 25.56 -5.67
C LYS A 97 2.37 25.38 -5.66
N ALA A 98 1.72 25.51 -4.50
CA ALA A 98 0.26 25.49 -4.43
C ALA A 98 -0.38 26.70 -5.14
N LEU A 99 0.21 27.89 -4.97
CA LEU A 99 -0.23 29.13 -5.63
C LEU A 99 -0.02 29.05 -7.14
N GLN A 100 1.06 28.42 -7.61
CA GLN A 100 1.28 28.10 -9.03
C GLN A 100 0.12 27.27 -9.62
N CYS A 101 -0.49 26.40 -8.80
CA CYS A 101 -1.68 25.62 -9.16
C CYS A 101 -3.00 26.40 -8.99
N GLY A 102 -2.97 27.65 -8.52
CA GLY A 102 -4.16 28.50 -8.31
C GLY A 102 -4.87 28.30 -6.97
N TYR A 103 -4.21 27.73 -5.96
CA TYR A 103 -4.83 27.44 -4.66
C TYR A 103 -4.24 28.30 -3.53
N GLU A 104 -5.10 29.05 -2.86
CA GLU A 104 -4.74 29.85 -1.68
C GLU A 104 -4.69 29.01 -0.40
N TRP A 105 -5.65 28.09 -0.26
CA TRP A 105 -5.80 27.23 0.90
C TRP A 105 -5.34 25.81 0.58
N ILE A 106 -4.45 25.29 1.42
CA ILE A 106 -3.96 23.91 1.29
C ILE A 106 -4.19 23.09 2.54
N TRP A 107 -4.48 21.81 2.36
CA TRP A 107 -4.33 20.80 3.39
C TRP A 107 -2.95 20.14 3.24
N LEU A 108 -2.21 20.05 4.35
CA LEU A 108 -0.89 19.44 4.40
C LEU A 108 -0.83 18.52 5.62
N ASP A 109 -0.64 17.23 5.40
CA ASP A 109 -0.60 16.20 6.46
C ASP A 109 0.41 16.50 7.58
N LEU A 110 1.58 17.07 7.24
CA LEU A 110 2.61 17.48 8.19
C LEU A 110 2.14 18.53 9.21
N LEU A 111 1.10 19.29 8.88
CA LEU A 111 0.50 20.30 9.74
C LEU A 111 -0.86 19.87 10.28
N ALA A 112 -1.60 19.01 9.58
CA ALA A 112 -2.97 18.65 9.93
C ALA A 112 -3.08 17.34 10.72
N ILE A 113 -2.03 16.51 10.78
CA ILE A 113 -2.02 15.23 11.51
C ILE A 113 -1.07 15.33 12.71
N PRO A 114 -1.53 15.07 13.95
CA PRO A 114 -0.66 15.08 15.12
C PRO A 114 0.47 14.05 15.02
N LYS A 115 1.68 14.44 15.45
CA LYS A 115 2.89 13.60 15.51
C LYS A 115 3.22 13.25 16.97
N LYS A 116 3.79 12.06 17.21
CA LYS A 116 4.18 11.66 18.58
C LYS A 116 5.31 12.57 19.07
N SER A 117 5.17 13.14 20.27
CA SER A 117 6.28 13.79 20.96
C SER A 117 7.29 12.73 21.44
N SER A 118 8.56 13.10 21.54
CA SER A 118 9.66 12.24 22.01
C SER A 118 9.60 11.95 23.53
N THR A 119 8.61 12.47 24.25
CA THR A 119 8.43 12.23 25.69
C THR A 119 7.63 10.95 25.94
N ALA A 120 8.22 10.04 26.72
CA ALA A 120 7.77 8.67 26.97
C ALA A 120 6.41 8.50 27.68
N SER A 121 5.68 9.58 27.97
CA SER A 121 4.28 9.52 28.38
C SER A 121 3.40 9.69 27.15
N SER A 122 2.84 8.59 26.64
CA SER A 122 1.88 8.61 25.54
C SER A 122 0.75 9.59 25.85
N ASP A 123 0.69 10.73 25.16
CA ASP A 123 -0.48 11.58 25.24
C ASP A 123 -1.64 10.82 24.56
N GLN A 124 -2.49 10.23 25.41
CA GLN A 124 -3.64 9.44 24.97
C GLN A 124 -4.57 10.27 24.08
N ARG A 125 -4.66 11.58 24.35
CA ARG A 125 -5.45 12.53 23.58
C ARG A 125 -4.87 12.69 22.18
N MET A 126 -3.57 12.93 22.06
CA MET A 126 -2.93 13.09 20.75
C MET A 126 -3.08 11.85 19.85
N THR A 127 -3.00 10.64 20.44
CA THR A 127 -3.25 9.39 19.71
C THR A 127 -4.71 9.27 19.24
N GLN A 128 -5.66 9.74 20.06
CA GLN A 128 -7.08 9.77 19.73
C GLN A 128 -7.38 10.78 18.61
N VAL A 129 -6.85 11.99 18.72
CA VAL A 129 -6.97 13.03 17.68
C VAL A 129 -6.36 12.51 16.36
N LYS A 130 -5.17 11.90 16.40
CA LYS A 130 -4.56 11.30 15.21
C LYS A 130 -5.46 10.25 14.56
N THR A 131 -6.06 9.37 15.36
CA THR A 131 -6.98 8.34 14.83
C THR A 131 -8.21 8.98 14.20
N THR A 132 -8.77 10.00 14.84
CA THR A 132 -9.92 10.78 14.33
C THR A 132 -9.59 11.44 13.00
N VAL A 133 -8.44 12.10 12.90
CA VAL A 133 -7.99 12.75 11.65
C VAL A 133 -7.73 11.71 10.55
N ILE A 134 -7.07 10.59 10.85
CA ILE A 134 -6.84 9.50 9.88
C ILE A 134 -8.17 8.99 9.30
N ASN A 135 -9.17 8.83 10.16
CA ASN A 135 -10.51 8.38 9.75
C ASN A 135 -11.28 9.42 8.92
N SER A 136 -10.90 10.70 9.01
CA SER A 136 -11.46 11.78 8.17
C SER A 136 -10.81 11.89 6.78
N LEU A 137 -9.69 11.20 6.52
CA LEU A 137 -8.92 11.36 5.28
C LEU A 137 -9.72 11.05 4.01
N HIS A 138 -10.72 10.17 4.08
CA HIS A 138 -11.64 9.95 2.97
C HIS A 138 -12.32 11.26 2.53
N ALA A 139 -12.88 12.01 3.48
CA ALA A 139 -13.55 13.28 3.19
C ALA A 139 -12.54 14.37 2.76
N VAL A 140 -11.37 14.43 3.43
CA VAL A 140 -10.33 15.41 3.11
C VAL A 140 -9.88 15.30 1.65
N TYR A 141 -9.55 14.11 1.16
CA TYR A 141 -9.08 13.98 -0.23
C TYR A 141 -10.22 14.05 -1.24
N ARG A 142 -11.39 13.49 -0.92
CA ARG A 142 -12.56 13.51 -1.83
C ARG A 142 -13.12 14.91 -2.07
N ASN A 143 -13.10 15.76 -1.05
CA ASN A 143 -13.61 17.12 -1.14
C ASN A 143 -12.57 18.16 -1.58
N ALA A 144 -11.29 17.76 -1.64
CA ALA A 144 -10.24 18.61 -2.20
C ALA A 144 -10.54 18.88 -3.68
N SER A 145 -10.42 20.14 -4.09
CA SER A 145 -10.56 20.53 -5.49
C SER A 145 -9.44 19.99 -6.36
N ALA A 146 -8.28 19.70 -5.76
CA ALA A 146 -7.15 19.01 -6.39
C ALA A 146 -6.26 18.38 -5.33
N VAL A 147 -5.51 17.37 -5.76
CA VAL A 147 -4.26 16.99 -5.10
C VAL A 147 -3.08 17.58 -5.89
N VAL A 148 -2.21 18.29 -5.20
CA VAL A 148 -0.96 18.84 -5.76
C VAL A 148 0.17 17.89 -5.41
N VAL A 149 0.73 17.26 -6.43
CA VAL A 149 1.79 16.25 -6.32
C VAL A 149 3.15 16.95 -6.36
N LEU A 150 3.92 16.75 -5.30
CA LEU A 150 5.29 17.22 -5.14
C LEU A 150 6.23 16.01 -5.07
N ASP A 151 6.89 15.70 -6.19
CA ASP A 151 7.88 14.63 -6.30
C ASP A 151 9.22 15.22 -6.76
N SER A 152 10.32 14.82 -6.13
CA SER A 152 11.64 15.40 -6.35
C SER A 152 12.09 15.41 -7.82
N PHE A 153 11.83 14.35 -8.60
CA PHE A 153 12.23 14.30 -10.00
C PHE A 153 11.39 15.25 -10.85
N THR A 154 10.08 15.29 -10.61
CA THR A 154 9.19 16.20 -11.34
C THR A 154 9.48 17.66 -11.03
N LEU A 155 9.74 18.01 -9.77
CA LEU A 155 10.07 19.38 -9.34
C LEU A 155 11.35 19.92 -9.99
N ASN A 156 12.26 19.03 -10.41
CA ASN A 156 13.49 19.38 -11.13
C ASN A 156 13.36 19.30 -12.65
N LEU A 157 12.19 18.89 -13.18
CA LEU A 157 11.96 18.76 -14.62
C LEU A 157 11.50 20.10 -15.22
N PRO A 158 12.27 20.74 -16.13
CA PRO A 158 11.85 21.97 -16.79
C PRO A 158 11.01 21.65 -18.05
N SER A 159 9.82 21.08 -17.87
CA SER A 159 8.99 20.63 -19.00
C SER A 159 7.50 20.68 -18.71
N ALA A 160 6.72 21.08 -19.71
CA ALA A 160 5.25 20.93 -19.72
C ALA A 160 4.79 19.61 -20.37
N ASP A 161 5.69 18.85 -21.01
CA ASP A 161 5.37 17.62 -21.72
C ASP A 161 4.89 16.51 -20.75
N PRO A 162 3.63 16.02 -20.88
CA PRO A 162 3.11 14.98 -20.01
C PRO A 162 3.84 13.64 -20.14
N LEU A 163 4.43 13.30 -21.29
CA LEU A 163 5.22 12.07 -21.43
C LEU A 163 6.51 12.12 -20.60
N ARG A 164 7.17 13.28 -20.58
CA ARG A 164 8.36 13.49 -19.74
C ARG A 164 8.00 13.52 -18.26
N ALA A 165 6.89 14.17 -17.89
CA ALA A 165 6.40 14.16 -16.51
C ALA A 165 6.06 12.74 -16.04
N ALA A 166 5.42 11.93 -16.89
CA ALA A 166 5.12 10.52 -16.62
C ALA A 166 6.38 9.69 -16.36
N ALA A 167 7.38 9.82 -17.24
CA ALA A 167 8.65 9.13 -17.09
C ALA A 167 9.38 9.54 -15.81
N ALA A 168 9.42 10.84 -15.50
CA ALA A 168 10.04 11.35 -14.28
C ALA A 168 9.34 10.82 -13.01
N LEU A 169 8.00 10.82 -12.99
CA LEU A 169 7.23 10.39 -11.82
C LEU A 169 7.35 8.88 -11.54
N VAL A 170 7.51 8.04 -12.58
CA VAL A 170 7.78 6.59 -12.39
C VAL A 170 9.15 6.31 -11.81
N CYS A 171 10.13 7.16 -12.10
CA CYS A 171 11.44 7.11 -11.44
C CYS A 171 11.41 7.71 -10.03
N GLY A 172 10.36 8.46 -9.69
CA GLY A 172 10.21 9.14 -8.40
C GLY A 172 9.65 8.26 -7.29
N LEU A 173 9.86 8.71 -6.06
CA LEU A 173 9.41 7.98 -4.87
C LEU A 173 7.89 8.11 -4.67
N TRP A 174 7.24 9.10 -5.27
CA TRP A 174 5.82 9.33 -5.09
C TRP A 174 4.98 8.12 -5.53
N LEU A 175 5.28 7.50 -6.67
CA LEU A 175 4.56 6.30 -7.14
C LEU A 175 4.87 5.03 -6.32
N THR A 176 5.85 5.08 -5.43
CA THR A 176 6.28 3.92 -4.63
C THR A 176 5.62 3.86 -3.25
N ARG A 177 4.81 4.84 -2.83
CA ARG A 177 4.23 4.87 -1.48
C ARG A 177 2.80 4.36 -1.47
N VAL A 178 2.41 3.62 -0.42
CA VAL A 178 1.01 3.19 -0.23
C VAL A 178 0.08 4.40 -0.09
N TRP A 179 0.47 5.40 0.72
CA TRP A 179 -0.36 6.58 0.99
C TRP A 179 -0.67 7.39 -0.27
N THR A 180 0.30 7.66 -1.13
CA THR A 180 0.10 8.48 -2.34
C THR A 180 -0.89 7.86 -3.34
N TYR A 181 -1.09 6.54 -3.30
CA TYR A 181 -2.16 5.87 -4.05
C TYR A 181 -3.53 6.33 -3.58
N GLN A 182 -3.76 6.31 -2.26
CA GLN A 182 -5.00 6.77 -1.67
C GLN A 182 -5.28 8.22 -2.06
N GLU A 183 -4.26 9.07 -1.98
CA GLU A 183 -4.35 10.50 -2.26
C GLU A 183 -4.77 10.76 -3.70
N ALA A 184 -4.12 10.08 -4.66
CA ALA A 184 -4.45 10.20 -6.08
C ALA A 184 -5.86 9.66 -6.41
N LYS A 185 -6.24 8.52 -5.81
CA LYS A 185 -7.52 7.85 -6.11
C LYS A 185 -8.74 8.57 -5.55
N LEU A 186 -8.60 9.21 -4.41
CA LEU A 186 -9.69 9.95 -3.78
C LEU A 186 -9.85 11.36 -4.36
N ALA A 187 -8.78 11.94 -4.90
CA ALA A 187 -8.82 13.29 -5.45
C ALA A 187 -9.74 13.42 -6.67
N GLN A 188 -10.36 14.59 -6.83
CA GLN A 188 -11.12 14.91 -8.05
C GLN A 188 -10.19 15.08 -9.27
N LYS A 189 -8.99 15.59 -9.05
CA LYS A 189 -7.91 15.71 -10.02
C LYS A 189 -6.56 15.72 -9.31
N ALA A 190 -5.53 15.23 -9.99
CA ALA A 190 -4.15 15.30 -9.54
C ALA A 190 -3.33 16.22 -10.47
N LEU A 191 -2.57 17.13 -9.87
CA LEU A 191 -1.75 18.13 -10.53
C LEU A 191 -0.29 17.89 -10.19
N ILE A 192 0.52 17.54 -11.19
CA ILE A 192 1.94 17.26 -11.05
C ILE A 192 2.70 18.57 -11.26
N VAL A 193 3.39 19.02 -10.21
CA VAL A 193 4.18 20.24 -10.27
C VAL A 193 5.55 19.93 -10.83
N THR A 194 5.92 20.65 -11.88
CA THR A 194 7.27 20.61 -12.45
C THR A 194 8.07 21.84 -12.07
N ALA A 195 9.32 21.95 -12.51
CA ALA A 195 10.13 23.14 -12.24
C ALA A 195 9.47 24.43 -12.77
N THR A 196 8.75 24.33 -13.89
CA THR A 196 8.26 25.48 -14.66
C THR A 196 6.75 25.46 -14.93
N HIS A 197 6.11 24.29 -14.91
CA HIS A 197 4.72 24.09 -15.32
C HIS A 197 3.96 23.19 -14.35
N VAL A 198 2.64 23.15 -14.50
CA VAL A 198 1.76 22.19 -13.84
C VAL A 198 1.17 21.29 -14.92
N VAL A 199 1.33 19.98 -14.76
CA VAL A 199 0.82 18.96 -15.70
C VAL A 199 -0.30 18.19 -15.01
N SER A 200 -1.45 18.00 -15.67
CA SER A 200 -2.52 17.21 -15.06
C SER A 200 -2.30 15.70 -15.26
N LEU A 201 -2.72 14.89 -14.29
CA LEU A 201 -2.72 13.43 -14.42
C LEU A 201 -3.60 12.97 -15.60
N THR A 202 -4.69 13.67 -15.88
CA THR A 202 -5.55 13.38 -17.03
C THR A 202 -4.80 13.52 -18.35
N ASP A 203 -4.01 14.58 -18.52
CA ASP A 203 -3.22 14.78 -19.75
C ASP A 203 -2.17 13.66 -19.92
N ILE A 204 -1.52 13.25 -18.81
CA ILE A 204 -0.60 12.11 -18.79
C ILE A 204 -1.30 10.83 -19.28
N ILE A 205 -2.48 10.51 -18.73
CA ILE A 205 -3.22 9.30 -19.09
C ILE A 205 -3.65 9.35 -20.56
N SER A 206 -4.19 10.48 -21.03
CA SER A 206 -4.66 10.65 -22.41
C SER A 206 -3.55 10.50 -23.44
N ILE A 207 -2.37 11.09 -23.19
CA ILE A 207 -1.26 10.95 -24.13
C ILE A 207 -0.68 9.54 -24.10
N LEU A 208 -0.56 8.91 -22.93
CA LEU A 208 -0.05 7.55 -22.80
C LEU A 208 -0.98 6.52 -23.45
N TRP A 209 -2.29 6.71 -23.36
CA TRP A 209 -3.26 5.88 -24.06
C TRP A 209 -3.06 5.96 -25.57
N THR A 210 -2.95 7.17 -26.13
CA THR A 210 -2.71 7.37 -27.56
C THR A 210 -1.40 6.70 -28.01
N GLN A 211 -0.34 6.86 -27.22
CA GLN A 211 0.95 6.25 -27.50
C GLN A 211 0.92 4.72 -27.36
N SER A 212 0.14 4.17 -26.43
CA SER A 212 0.00 2.71 -26.25
C SER A 212 -0.74 2.04 -27.39
N GLN A 213 -1.64 2.74 -28.09
CA GLN A 213 -2.26 2.23 -29.31
C GLN A 213 -1.26 2.18 -30.48
N THR A 214 -0.30 3.10 -30.51
CA THR A 214 0.69 3.21 -31.61
C THR A 214 1.88 2.28 -31.41
N ASN A 215 2.41 2.18 -30.19
CA ASN A 215 3.54 1.32 -29.84
C ASN A 215 3.30 0.66 -28.48
N PRO A 216 2.51 -0.43 -28.44
CA PRO A 216 2.14 -1.11 -27.19
C PRO A 216 3.35 -1.62 -26.40
N SER A 217 4.38 -2.16 -27.08
CA SER A 217 5.55 -2.74 -26.39
C SER A 217 6.34 -1.69 -25.60
N LYS A 218 6.31 -0.43 -26.03
CA LYS A 218 6.97 0.67 -25.35
C LYS A 218 6.12 1.31 -24.25
N TRP A 219 4.83 1.52 -24.50
CA TRP A 219 4.02 2.44 -23.69
C TRP A 219 2.95 1.77 -22.83
N ASN A 220 2.59 0.50 -23.08
CA ASN A 220 1.44 -0.13 -22.43
C ASN A 220 1.57 -0.22 -20.91
N GLU A 221 2.74 -0.58 -20.39
CA GLU A 221 2.94 -0.67 -18.93
C GLU A 221 2.96 0.71 -18.27
N LEU A 222 3.50 1.72 -18.94
CA LEU A 222 3.45 3.09 -18.46
C LEU A 222 2.01 3.60 -18.43
N TYR A 223 1.26 3.39 -19.51
CA TYR A 223 -0.17 3.70 -19.56
C TYR A 223 -0.96 3.03 -18.44
N LYS A 224 -0.82 1.70 -18.28
CA LYS A 224 -1.49 0.95 -17.19
C LYS A 224 -1.15 1.50 -15.81
N THR A 225 0.11 1.86 -15.58
CA THR A 225 0.56 2.43 -14.29
C THR A 225 -0.22 3.69 -13.95
N PHE A 226 -0.40 4.62 -14.89
CA PHE A 226 -1.11 5.87 -14.66
C PHE A 226 -2.63 5.74 -14.74
N ALA A 227 -3.16 4.93 -15.67
CA ALA A 227 -4.59 4.67 -15.80
C ALA A 227 -5.16 4.06 -14.51
N ARG A 228 -4.38 3.21 -13.85
CA ARG A 228 -4.71 2.65 -12.53
C ARG A 228 -4.80 3.69 -11.42
N LEU A 229 -4.30 4.92 -11.58
CA LEU A 229 -4.45 6.00 -10.58
C LEU A 229 -5.71 6.83 -10.79
N GLN A 230 -6.40 6.62 -11.92
CA GLN A 230 -7.58 7.40 -12.24
C GLN A 230 -8.66 7.23 -11.15
N PRO A 231 -9.25 8.33 -10.65
CA PRO A 231 -10.34 8.27 -9.69
C PRO A 231 -11.55 7.52 -10.29
N VAL A 232 -12.10 6.57 -9.52
CA VAL A 232 -13.27 5.75 -9.93
C VAL A 232 -14.42 5.95 -8.94
N HIS A 233 -14.91 7.18 -8.84
CA HIS A 233 -15.92 7.57 -7.85
C HIS A 233 -17.29 6.90 -8.04
N SER A 234 -17.67 6.55 -9.27
CA SER A 234 -18.99 6.02 -9.62
C SER A 234 -19.11 4.52 -9.36
N VAL A 235 -18.05 3.76 -9.57
CA VAL A 235 -18.03 2.29 -9.45
C VAL A 235 -17.50 1.85 -8.07
N GLY A 236 -16.70 2.70 -7.42
CA GLY A 236 -16.00 2.37 -6.18
C GLY A 236 -14.68 1.63 -6.44
N ILE A 237 -13.89 1.49 -5.38
CA ILE A 237 -12.56 0.86 -5.41
C ILE A 237 -12.70 -0.51 -4.76
N ASN A 238 -12.32 -1.56 -5.50
CA ASN A 238 -12.30 -2.93 -4.99
C ASN A 238 -10.88 -3.38 -4.64
N LEU A 239 -10.75 -4.51 -3.92
CA LEU A 239 -9.44 -5.01 -3.48
C LEU A 239 -8.49 -5.36 -4.64
N ALA A 240 -9.00 -5.76 -5.81
CA ALA A 240 -8.17 -6.05 -6.98
C ALA A 240 -7.57 -4.77 -7.60
N ASP A 241 -8.33 -3.67 -7.64
CA ASP A 241 -7.81 -2.35 -8.05
C ASP A 241 -6.68 -1.90 -7.12
N ILE A 242 -6.86 -2.08 -5.80
CA ILE A 242 -5.82 -1.80 -4.80
C ILE A 242 -4.57 -2.65 -5.06
N ALA A 243 -4.73 -3.97 -5.21
CA ALA A 243 -3.61 -4.89 -5.40
C ALA A 243 -2.80 -4.57 -6.67
N LEU A 244 -3.47 -4.41 -7.80
CA LEU A 244 -2.84 -4.11 -9.10
C LEU A 244 -2.20 -2.72 -9.15
N SER A 245 -2.74 -1.76 -8.42
CA SER A 245 -2.20 -0.39 -8.34
C SER A 245 -1.08 -0.25 -7.31
N SER A 246 -0.90 -1.26 -6.46
CA SER A 246 0.04 -1.26 -5.34
C SER A 246 1.17 -2.29 -5.48
N THR A 247 1.31 -2.93 -6.64
CA THR A 247 2.40 -3.88 -6.95
C THR A 247 3.80 -3.30 -6.69
N ASN A 248 4.02 -2.01 -6.98
CA ASN A 248 5.32 -1.36 -6.76
C ASN A 248 5.34 -0.41 -5.55
N ARG A 249 4.33 -0.53 -4.67
CA ARG A 249 4.16 0.37 -3.52
C ARG A 249 4.65 -0.28 -2.23
N ARG A 250 5.19 0.56 -1.34
CA ARG A 250 5.76 0.20 -0.05
C ARG A 250 5.51 1.28 1.00
N THR A 251 5.72 0.91 2.24
CA THR A 251 5.75 1.80 3.40
C THR A 251 6.74 1.27 4.43
N GLU A 252 7.34 2.16 5.20
CA GLU A 252 8.30 1.82 6.25
C GLU A 252 7.61 1.30 7.52
N ASN A 253 6.35 1.69 7.75
CA ASN A 253 5.57 1.25 8.89
C ASN A 253 4.59 0.15 8.49
N GLN A 254 4.75 -1.05 9.07
CA GLN A 254 3.95 -2.22 8.70
C GLN A 254 2.44 -1.97 8.84
N VAL A 255 2.00 -1.21 9.85
CA VAL A 255 0.56 -0.91 10.07
C VAL A 255 -0.05 -0.18 8.87
N ASP A 256 0.75 0.60 8.14
CA ASP A 256 0.26 1.40 7.01
C ASP A 256 -0.04 0.55 5.78
N TYR A 257 0.48 -0.67 5.68
CA TYR A 257 0.08 -1.61 4.62
C TYR A 257 -1.40 -2.03 4.71
N ALA A 258 -2.05 -1.83 5.85
CA ALA A 258 -3.50 -1.98 5.98
C ALA A 258 -4.18 -0.61 6.09
N ARG A 259 -3.69 0.23 7.01
CA ARG A 259 -4.32 1.52 7.35
C ARG A 259 -4.42 2.47 6.15
N GLY A 260 -3.45 2.47 5.24
CA GLY A 260 -3.44 3.32 4.05
C GLY A 260 -4.56 3.03 3.05
N TYR A 261 -5.33 1.96 3.22
CA TYR A 261 -6.46 1.63 2.34
C TYR A 261 -7.83 1.90 2.95
N TYR A 262 -7.89 2.26 4.24
CA TYR A 262 -9.17 2.42 4.95
C TYR A 262 -10.03 3.52 4.36
N ALA A 263 -9.43 4.66 4.04
CA ALA A 263 -10.14 5.77 3.42
C ALA A 263 -10.70 5.41 2.04
N LEU A 264 -9.98 4.60 1.25
CA LEU A 264 -10.45 4.15 -0.08
C LEU A 264 -11.65 3.21 0.03
N LEU A 265 -11.69 2.40 1.08
CA LEU A 265 -12.70 1.37 1.30
C LEU A 265 -13.90 1.86 2.13
N GLY A 266 -13.87 3.12 2.59
CA GLY A 266 -14.89 3.68 3.48
C GLY A 266 -14.91 3.05 4.86
N LEU A 267 -13.77 2.53 5.33
CA LEU A 267 -13.61 1.86 6.61
C LEU A 267 -13.05 2.81 7.68
N GLN A 268 -13.26 2.45 8.94
CA GLN A 268 -12.81 3.22 10.11
C GLN A 268 -11.74 2.44 10.87
N TRP A 269 -10.56 3.05 11.04
CA TRP A 269 -9.46 2.48 11.80
C TRP A 269 -9.70 2.64 13.30
N GLN A 270 -9.40 1.60 14.09
CA GLN A 270 -9.49 1.70 15.56
C GLN A 270 -8.13 1.89 16.23
N LYS A 271 -8.17 2.59 17.37
CA LYS A 271 -6.98 2.83 18.19
C LYS A 271 -6.40 1.50 18.67
N GLY A 272 -5.09 1.34 18.51
CA GLY A 272 -4.35 0.16 18.99
C GLY A 272 -4.35 -1.04 18.04
N TRP A 273 -5.10 -0.98 16.93
CA TRP A 273 -5.05 -2.05 15.92
C TRP A 273 -3.64 -2.25 15.38
N THR A 274 -3.30 -3.52 15.23
CA THR A 274 -2.11 -3.97 14.52
C THR A 274 -2.36 -4.02 13.02
N TYR A 275 -1.32 -4.35 12.26
CA TYR A 275 -1.47 -4.69 10.85
C TYR A 275 -2.52 -5.81 10.63
N GLU A 276 -2.44 -6.89 11.42
CA GLU A 276 -3.27 -8.08 11.25
C GLU A 276 -4.75 -7.78 11.55
N ASP A 277 -5.04 -7.03 12.61
CA ASP A 277 -6.41 -6.56 12.90
C ASP A 277 -6.98 -5.78 11.70
N GLY A 278 -6.16 -4.88 11.16
CA GLY A 278 -6.50 -4.02 10.05
C GLY A 278 -6.84 -4.77 8.76
N ILE A 279 -5.99 -5.72 8.35
CA ILE A 279 -6.19 -6.48 7.11
C ILE A 279 -7.32 -7.51 7.24
N LEU A 280 -7.48 -8.14 8.41
CA LEU A 280 -8.59 -9.06 8.66
C LEU A 280 -9.94 -8.34 8.60
N HIS A 281 -10.02 -7.12 9.13
CA HIS A 281 -11.21 -6.29 9.02
C HIS A 281 -11.52 -5.93 7.56
N ILE A 282 -10.51 -5.57 6.75
CA ILE A 282 -10.67 -5.34 5.31
C ILE A 282 -11.28 -6.57 4.64
N TYR A 283 -10.68 -7.76 4.82
CA TYR A 283 -11.14 -8.99 4.14
C TYR A 283 -12.54 -9.43 4.59
N ARG A 284 -12.87 -9.29 5.88
CA ARG A 284 -14.22 -9.56 6.39
C ARG A 284 -15.26 -8.59 5.85
N SER A 285 -14.88 -7.33 5.60
CA SER A 285 -15.79 -6.34 5.00
C SER A 285 -16.02 -6.56 3.51
N ARG A 286 -15.12 -7.27 2.81
CA ARG A 286 -15.12 -7.48 1.35
C ARG A 286 -14.87 -8.95 0.95
N PRO A 287 -15.69 -9.92 1.42
CA PRO A 287 -15.42 -11.35 1.29
C PRO A 287 -15.32 -11.83 -0.17
N HIS A 288 -16.15 -11.32 -1.07
CA HIS A 288 -16.11 -11.67 -2.49
C HIS A 288 -14.90 -11.08 -3.21
N GLU A 289 -14.45 -9.89 -2.81
CA GLU A 289 -13.32 -9.22 -3.47
C GLU A 289 -11.99 -9.87 -3.07
N VAL A 290 -11.84 -10.30 -1.81
CA VAL A 290 -10.61 -11.01 -1.38
C VAL A 290 -10.47 -12.37 -2.08
N ALA A 291 -11.57 -13.05 -2.38
CA ALA A 291 -11.56 -14.28 -3.15
C ALA A 291 -10.95 -14.10 -4.56
N MET A 292 -11.07 -12.90 -5.16
CA MET A 292 -10.47 -12.58 -6.45
C MET A 292 -8.93 -12.54 -6.41
N LEU A 293 -8.35 -12.34 -5.23
CA LEU A 293 -6.90 -12.19 -5.04
C LEU A 293 -6.18 -13.52 -4.77
N VAL A 294 -6.92 -14.62 -4.65
CA VAL A 294 -6.34 -15.91 -4.28
C VAL A 294 -5.29 -16.41 -5.28
N SER A 295 -5.43 -16.00 -6.54
CA SER A 295 -4.53 -16.33 -7.66
C SER A 295 -3.31 -15.44 -7.76
N MET A 296 -3.19 -14.40 -6.95
CA MET A 296 -2.04 -13.51 -6.96
C MET A 296 -0.91 -14.12 -6.11
N HIS A 297 0.34 -13.78 -6.42
CA HIS A 297 1.51 -14.22 -5.67
C HIS A 297 1.92 -13.14 -4.68
N SER A 298 1.92 -13.50 -3.40
CA SER A 298 2.28 -12.66 -2.26
C SER A 298 2.68 -13.55 -1.07
N PRO A 299 3.30 -13.00 0.00
CA PRO A 299 3.40 -13.72 1.27
C PRO A 299 2.02 -14.19 1.75
N ARG A 300 1.95 -15.35 2.42
CA ARG A 300 0.70 -15.91 2.97
C ARG A 300 0.74 -16.04 4.50
N GLY A 301 -0.23 -16.77 5.04
CA GLY A 301 -0.32 -17.19 6.43
C GLY A 301 -0.79 -16.09 7.36
N LEU A 302 -1.92 -15.49 7.00
CA LEU A 302 -2.84 -14.90 7.97
C LEU A 302 -3.46 -16.01 8.83
N PRO A 303 -4.01 -15.68 10.02
CA PRO A 303 -4.76 -16.63 10.83
C PRO A 303 -5.91 -17.28 10.05
N GLN A 304 -6.23 -18.54 10.38
CA GLN A 304 -7.43 -19.20 9.87
C GLN A 304 -8.68 -18.36 10.23
N PRO A 305 -9.70 -18.26 9.36
CA PRO A 305 -9.92 -19.03 8.14
C PRO A 305 -9.39 -18.35 6.84
N LEU A 306 -8.39 -17.47 6.95
CA LEU A 306 -7.87 -16.66 5.85
C LEU A 306 -6.42 -17.02 5.46
N SER A 307 -5.94 -18.23 5.78
CA SER A 307 -4.55 -18.62 5.49
C SER A 307 -4.19 -18.51 4.00
N TRP A 308 -5.19 -18.70 3.13
CA TRP A 308 -5.12 -18.62 1.67
C TRP A 308 -5.07 -17.19 1.14
N ALA A 309 -5.52 -16.19 1.91
CA ALA A 309 -5.63 -14.81 1.46
C ALA A 309 -4.25 -14.13 1.44
N PRO A 310 -4.04 -13.09 0.62
CA PRO A 310 -2.74 -12.40 0.57
C PRO A 310 -2.43 -11.80 1.92
N ARG A 311 -1.19 -11.96 2.41
CA ARG A 311 -0.82 -11.30 3.67
C ARG A 311 -0.87 -9.79 3.50
N PHE A 312 -0.50 -9.24 2.34
CA PHE A 312 -0.50 -7.81 2.01
C PHE A 312 -1.21 -7.55 0.69
N LEU A 313 -1.94 -6.44 0.60
CA LEU A 313 -2.51 -5.93 -0.66
C LEU A 313 -1.49 -5.15 -1.51
N ALA A 314 -0.37 -4.73 -0.91
CA ALA A 314 0.75 -4.16 -1.67
C ALA A 314 1.67 -5.28 -2.16
N GLN A 315 2.39 -5.01 -3.24
CA GLN A 315 3.42 -5.91 -3.78
C GLN A 315 2.90 -7.22 -4.36
N GLU A 316 1.60 -7.38 -4.51
CA GLU A 316 1.05 -8.57 -5.16
C GLU A 316 1.45 -8.66 -6.64
N GLN A 317 1.79 -9.87 -7.07
CA GLN A 317 2.19 -10.19 -8.45
C GLN A 317 1.17 -11.16 -9.09
N GLY A 318 1.12 -11.19 -10.42
CA GLY A 318 0.22 -12.09 -11.15
C GLY A 318 -1.12 -11.46 -11.52
N ALA A 319 -2.15 -12.29 -11.68
CA ALA A 319 -3.46 -11.88 -12.15
C ALA A 319 -4.53 -12.15 -11.09
N SER A 320 -5.55 -11.31 -11.02
CA SER A 320 -6.77 -11.58 -10.27
C SER A 320 -7.70 -12.50 -11.06
N GLN A 321 -8.47 -13.34 -10.37
CA GLN A 321 -9.50 -14.18 -10.98
C GLN A 321 -10.88 -13.52 -10.87
N ALA A 322 -11.79 -13.97 -11.72
CA ALA A 322 -13.18 -13.54 -11.63
C ALA A 322 -13.83 -14.09 -10.35
N PRO A 323 -14.64 -13.28 -9.64
CA PRO A 323 -15.11 -13.58 -8.28
C PRO A 323 -16.01 -14.82 -8.17
N TYR A 324 -16.67 -15.24 -9.26
CA TYR A 324 -17.68 -16.29 -9.22
C TYR A 324 -17.12 -17.71 -9.07
N ALA A 325 -15.81 -17.92 -9.26
CA ALA A 325 -15.21 -19.24 -9.15
C ALA A 325 -15.01 -19.69 -7.69
N TYR A 326 -14.96 -18.74 -6.75
CA TYR A 326 -14.64 -19.01 -5.35
C TYR A 326 -15.63 -18.33 -4.41
N ASN A 327 -16.03 -19.04 -3.37
CA ASN A 327 -16.97 -18.54 -2.38
C ASN A 327 -16.34 -18.55 -0.99
N PHE A 328 -16.11 -17.37 -0.42
CA PHE A 328 -15.69 -17.24 0.98
C PHE A 328 -16.93 -17.12 1.88
N ASN A 329 -17.21 -18.16 2.65
CA ASN A 329 -18.40 -18.24 3.51
C ASN A 329 -18.12 -17.87 4.99
N GLY A 330 -16.96 -17.27 5.27
CA GLY A 330 -16.51 -16.95 6.64
C GLY A 330 -15.78 -18.08 7.36
N THR A 331 -15.93 -19.34 6.94
CA THR A 331 -15.18 -20.49 7.49
C THR A 331 -14.00 -20.94 6.64
N GLY A 332 -13.94 -20.47 5.39
CA GLY A 332 -12.86 -20.77 4.46
C GLY A 332 -13.28 -20.43 3.03
N LEU A 333 -12.33 -20.50 2.11
CA LEU A 333 -12.57 -20.31 0.68
C LEU A 333 -12.93 -21.65 0.04
N ALA A 334 -14.17 -21.76 -0.42
CA ALA A 334 -14.65 -22.92 -1.16
C ALA A 334 -14.49 -22.70 -2.66
N GLY A 335 -14.07 -23.73 -3.38
CA GLY A 335 -14.13 -23.74 -4.84
C GLY A 335 -13.23 -24.79 -5.47
N PRO A 336 -13.16 -24.81 -6.80
CA PRO A 336 -12.42 -25.82 -7.54
C PRO A 336 -10.95 -25.42 -7.78
N TRP A 337 -10.04 -26.38 -7.58
CA TRP A 337 -8.60 -26.20 -7.69
C TRP A 337 -7.92 -27.33 -8.45
N TYR A 338 -7.02 -26.98 -9.36
CA TYR A 338 -6.04 -27.94 -9.86
C TYR A 338 -5.14 -28.34 -8.70
N THR A 339 -5.01 -29.63 -8.43
CA THR A 339 -4.35 -30.15 -7.23
C THR A 339 -3.33 -31.21 -7.58
N ALA A 340 -2.07 -31.00 -7.21
CA ALA A 340 -1.00 -31.97 -7.38
C ALA A 340 -0.42 -32.39 -6.02
N LEU A 341 -0.26 -33.69 -5.81
CA LEU A 341 0.37 -34.25 -4.62
C LEU A 341 1.89 -34.17 -4.75
N VAL A 342 2.54 -33.54 -3.77
CA VAL A 342 4.00 -33.45 -3.72
C VAL A 342 4.55 -34.72 -3.07
N ARG A 343 5.42 -35.43 -3.80
CA ARG A 343 6.00 -36.71 -3.37
C ARG A 343 7.48 -36.62 -2.98
N GLY A 344 8.14 -35.53 -3.32
CA GLY A 344 9.54 -35.35 -2.93
C GLY A 344 10.07 -33.96 -3.22
N LEU A 345 10.96 -33.50 -2.36
CA LEU A 345 11.82 -32.36 -2.61
C LEU A 345 13.14 -32.87 -3.20
N VAL A 346 13.39 -32.56 -4.47
CA VAL A 346 14.61 -33.00 -5.18
C VAL A 346 15.79 -32.11 -4.83
N ARG A 347 15.59 -30.80 -4.89
CA ARG A 347 16.64 -29.80 -4.68
C ARG A 347 16.04 -28.46 -4.28
N THR A 348 16.79 -27.70 -3.47
CA THR A 348 16.58 -26.26 -3.26
C THR A 348 17.71 -25.44 -3.89
N ALA A 349 17.37 -24.25 -4.36
CA ALA A 349 18.32 -23.30 -4.94
C ALA A 349 17.87 -21.86 -4.73
N ALA A 350 18.79 -20.91 -4.85
CA ALA A 350 18.45 -19.51 -5.03
C ALA A 350 17.97 -19.26 -6.46
N TYR A 351 16.97 -18.40 -6.62
CA TYR A 351 16.40 -17.98 -7.90
C TYR A 351 16.47 -16.46 -8.02
N GLY A 352 17.32 -15.98 -8.93
CA GLY A 352 17.59 -14.56 -9.15
C GLY A 352 18.63 -14.37 -10.27
N LYS A 353 18.99 -13.12 -10.57
CA LYS A 353 19.99 -12.81 -11.61
C LYS A 353 21.38 -13.32 -11.19
N PRO A 354 22.11 -14.03 -12.07
CA PRO A 354 23.49 -14.37 -11.79
C PRO A 354 24.32 -13.08 -11.61
N ASN A 355 25.12 -13.02 -10.54
CA ASN A 355 26.07 -11.93 -10.21
C ASN A 355 25.51 -10.63 -9.58
N MET A 356 24.26 -10.58 -9.10
CA MET A 356 23.87 -9.52 -8.15
C MET A 356 24.08 -9.98 -6.71
N ASP A 357 24.48 -9.07 -5.82
CA ASP A 357 24.71 -9.37 -4.40
C ASP A 357 23.54 -10.16 -3.82
N ALA A 358 23.86 -11.33 -3.25
CA ALA A 358 22.95 -12.45 -3.08
C ALA A 358 21.75 -12.22 -2.14
N LYS A 359 21.61 -11.02 -1.55
CA LYS A 359 20.67 -10.73 -0.47
C LYS A 359 19.41 -9.95 -0.87
N GLU A 360 19.38 -9.27 -2.01
CA GLU A 360 18.24 -8.37 -2.32
C GLU A 360 17.22 -8.94 -3.31
N ASP A 361 17.58 -9.95 -4.14
CA ASP A 361 16.70 -10.45 -5.22
C ASP A 361 16.60 -12.00 -5.33
N ASN A 362 17.30 -12.77 -4.49
CA ASN A 362 17.35 -14.23 -4.62
C ASN A 362 16.23 -14.96 -3.87
N LYS A 363 15.15 -15.29 -4.55
CA LYS A 363 14.04 -16.07 -3.96
C LYS A 363 14.40 -17.54 -3.78
N LEU A 364 13.77 -18.23 -2.83
CA LEU A 364 13.98 -19.67 -2.64
C LEU A 364 13.19 -20.47 -3.69
N ALA A 365 13.90 -21.31 -4.45
CA ALA A 365 13.33 -22.22 -5.44
C ALA A 365 13.38 -23.67 -4.97
N PHE A 366 12.31 -24.40 -5.29
CA PHE A 366 12.15 -25.82 -4.99
C PHE A 366 11.94 -26.58 -6.29
N GLN A 367 12.80 -27.56 -6.54
CA GLN A 367 12.55 -28.60 -7.53
C GLN A 367 11.81 -29.76 -6.84
N LEU A 368 10.58 -30.01 -7.26
CA LEU A 368 9.65 -30.94 -6.63
C LEU A 368 9.34 -32.10 -7.57
N ARG A 369 9.13 -33.29 -6.99
CA ARG A 369 8.42 -34.39 -7.66
C ARG A 369 6.95 -34.33 -7.27
N VAL A 370 6.09 -34.27 -8.28
CA VAL A 370 4.64 -34.14 -8.09
C VAL A 370 3.90 -35.19 -8.90
N GLU A 371 2.79 -35.70 -8.38
CA GLU A 371 1.92 -36.61 -9.13
C GLU A 371 0.99 -35.83 -10.05
N ASP A 372 0.89 -36.30 -11.30
CA ASP A 372 -0.15 -35.88 -12.23
C ASP A 372 -1.46 -36.69 -12.02
N ALA A 373 -2.47 -36.40 -12.84
CA ALA A 373 -3.79 -37.01 -12.78
C ALA A 373 -3.78 -38.53 -13.05
N ALA A 374 -2.75 -39.06 -13.70
CA ALA A 374 -2.56 -40.48 -13.92
C ALA A 374 -1.71 -41.14 -12.81
N GLY A 375 -1.25 -40.37 -11.82
CA GLY A 375 -0.35 -40.82 -10.76
C GLY A 375 1.12 -40.90 -11.21
N ALA A 376 1.47 -40.43 -12.40
CA ALA A 376 2.86 -40.42 -12.84
C ALA A 376 3.62 -39.23 -12.20
N LEU A 377 4.89 -39.46 -11.89
CA LEU A 377 5.75 -38.46 -11.25
C LEU A 377 6.31 -37.49 -12.29
N GLN A 378 5.95 -36.23 -12.16
CA GLN A 378 6.47 -35.10 -12.93
C GLN A 378 7.43 -34.27 -12.08
N THR A 379 8.32 -33.52 -12.76
CA THR A 379 9.16 -32.52 -12.11
C THR A 379 8.54 -31.14 -12.27
N ALA A 380 8.37 -30.42 -11.16
CA ALA A 380 7.93 -29.04 -11.14
C ALA A 380 8.97 -28.17 -10.42
N VAL A 381 9.18 -26.94 -10.88
CA VAL A 381 10.02 -25.96 -10.18
C VAL A 381 9.16 -24.80 -9.77
N VAL A 382 9.10 -24.55 -8.47
CA VAL A 382 8.35 -23.45 -7.87
C VAL A 382 9.30 -22.49 -7.17
N VAL A 383 8.99 -21.19 -7.20
CA VAL A 383 9.77 -20.13 -6.56
C VAL A 383 8.89 -19.42 -5.55
N THR A 384 9.26 -19.46 -4.27
CA THR A 384 8.50 -18.84 -3.18
C THR A 384 8.73 -17.34 -3.10
N TRP A 385 7.96 -16.66 -2.24
CA TRP A 385 8.18 -15.24 -2.00
C TRP A 385 9.48 -14.96 -1.25
N ASP A 386 9.74 -15.73 -0.18
CA ASP A 386 10.89 -15.51 0.70
C ASP A 386 12.22 -15.99 0.11
N LEU A 387 13.29 -15.33 0.55
CA LEU A 387 14.68 -15.67 0.23
C LEU A 387 15.17 -16.88 1.06
N ASP A 388 14.61 -17.02 2.27
CA ASP A 388 15.03 -17.97 3.29
C ASP A 388 13.92 -18.95 3.67
N TRP A 389 14.33 -20.04 4.34
CA TRP A 389 13.41 -20.99 4.94
C TRP A 389 12.62 -20.37 6.09
N THR A 390 11.32 -20.12 5.88
CA THR A 390 10.39 -19.77 6.95
C THR A 390 9.98 -21.01 7.76
N PRO A 391 9.55 -20.85 9.03
CA PRO A 391 9.00 -21.97 9.81
C PRO A 391 7.87 -22.72 9.09
N ARG A 392 7.01 -21.99 8.39
CA ARG A 392 5.88 -22.53 7.61
C ARG A 392 6.34 -23.35 6.40
N LEU A 393 7.38 -22.90 5.69
CA LEU A 393 7.99 -23.68 4.61
C LEU A 393 8.62 -24.97 5.13
N ARG A 394 9.31 -24.92 6.28
CA ARG A 394 9.89 -26.13 6.90
C ARG A 394 8.82 -27.12 7.30
N GLU A 395 7.73 -26.65 7.89
CA GLU A 395 6.56 -27.47 8.21
C GLU A 395 5.97 -28.12 6.95
N TRP A 396 5.70 -27.32 5.91
CA TRP A 396 5.13 -27.83 4.66
C TRP A 396 6.02 -28.88 3.99
N VAL A 397 7.35 -28.66 3.95
CA VAL A 397 8.31 -29.64 3.42
C VAL A 397 8.36 -30.91 4.27
N GLY A 398 8.31 -30.79 5.61
CA GLY A 398 8.26 -31.94 6.50
C GLY A 398 7.01 -32.81 6.34
N LEU A 399 5.98 -32.29 5.69
CA LEU A 399 4.72 -33.00 5.42
C LEU A 399 4.66 -33.63 4.02
N ILE A 400 5.73 -33.54 3.22
CA ILE A 400 5.81 -34.20 1.91
C ILE A 400 5.73 -35.73 2.08
N ASP A 401 6.54 -36.29 2.98
CA ASP A 401 6.61 -37.76 3.19
C ASP A 401 5.32 -38.35 3.77
N THR A 402 4.52 -37.54 4.47
CA THR A 402 3.22 -37.96 4.99
C THR A 402 2.13 -37.98 3.92
N GLY A 403 2.41 -37.46 2.71
CA GLY A 403 1.43 -37.32 1.65
C GLY A 403 0.39 -36.23 1.91
N SER A 404 0.69 -35.24 2.77
CA SER A 404 -0.23 -34.14 3.09
C SER A 404 0.09 -32.84 2.32
N ALA A 405 1.30 -32.70 1.79
CA ALA A 405 1.71 -31.53 1.01
C ALA A 405 1.06 -31.51 -0.40
N ARG A 406 0.49 -30.37 -0.79
CA ARG A 406 -0.12 -30.15 -2.12
C ARG A 406 0.42 -28.88 -2.77
N LEU A 407 0.53 -28.91 -4.09
CA LEU A 407 0.45 -27.71 -4.90
C LEU A 407 -1.00 -27.55 -5.34
N ILE A 408 -1.58 -26.37 -5.16
CA ILE A 408 -2.89 -26.04 -5.70
C ILE A 408 -2.85 -24.77 -6.53
N CYS A 409 -3.62 -24.73 -7.62
CA CYS A 409 -3.64 -23.62 -8.56
C CYS A 409 -5.08 -23.36 -9.04
N PRO A 410 -5.50 -22.10 -9.21
CA PRO A 410 -6.83 -21.79 -9.72
C PRO A 410 -6.97 -22.08 -11.22
N SER A 411 -5.86 -22.11 -11.94
CA SER A 411 -5.74 -22.41 -13.38
C SER A 411 -4.94 -23.68 -13.62
N PRO A 412 -4.96 -24.26 -14.84
CA PRO A 412 -4.06 -25.35 -15.19
C PRO A 412 -2.60 -25.03 -14.83
N MET A 413 -1.89 -26.00 -14.24
CA MET A 413 -0.49 -25.87 -13.85
C MET A 413 0.44 -26.08 -15.05
N ALA A 414 0.40 -25.14 -15.99
CA ALA A 414 1.31 -25.12 -17.13
C ALA A 414 2.38 -24.04 -16.93
N SER A 415 3.64 -24.35 -17.25
CA SER A 415 4.72 -23.36 -17.20
C SER A 415 4.47 -22.23 -18.21
N TYR A 416 5.05 -21.06 -17.91
CA TYR A 416 4.96 -19.78 -18.65
C TYR A 416 3.97 -19.75 -19.83
N GLN A 417 2.73 -19.34 -19.58
CA GLN A 417 1.72 -19.11 -20.63
C GLN A 417 1.30 -17.64 -20.63
N SER A 418 1.09 -17.07 -21.81
CA SER A 418 0.51 -15.72 -21.96
C SER A 418 1.25 -14.63 -21.17
N GLY A 419 2.58 -14.69 -21.14
CA GLY A 419 3.42 -13.64 -20.56
C GLY A 419 3.61 -13.69 -19.04
N HIS A 420 3.09 -14.70 -18.33
CA HIS A 420 3.22 -14.79 -16.87
C HIS A 420 3.38 -16.25 -16.39
N PHE A 421 3.96 -16.40 -15.19
CA PHE A 421 4.01 -17.68 -14.48
C PHE A 421 2.75 -17.82 -13.61
N PRO A 422 2.10 -19.00 -13.57
CA PRO A 422 0.95 -19.17 -12.72
C PRO A 422 1.39 -19.20 -11.25
N SER A 423 0.60 -18.54 -10.40
CA SER A 423 0.76 -18.62 -8.96
C SER A 423 0.16 -19.92 -8.44
N VAL A 424 0.92 -20.62 -7.60
CA VAL A 424 0.52 -21.84 -6.92
C VAL A 424 0.55 -21.60 -5.42
N LEU A 425 -0.36 -22.24 -4.69
CA LEU A 425 -0.37 -22.24 -3.24
C LEU A 425 0.23 -23.55 -2.73
N LEU A 426 1.07 -23.43 -1.72
CA LEU A 426 1.66 -24.55 -0.99
C LEU A 426 0.70 -24.90 0.15
N ALA A 427 -0.18 -25.88 -0.09
CA ALA A 427 -1.25 -26.23 0.83
C ALA A 427 -0.92 -27.50 1.63
N ILE A 428 -1.46 -27.57 2.85
CA ILE A 428 -1.43 -28.73 3.72
C ILE A 428 -2.85 -29.31 3.78
N GLN A 429 -3.02 -30.48 3.18
CA GLN A 429 -4.29 -31.20 3.21
C GLN A 429 -4.52 -31.84 4.59
N ARG A 430 -5.74 -31.73 5.10
CA ARG A 430 -6.25 -32.36 6.32
C ARG A 430 -7.28 -33.44 5.95
N PRO A 431 -7.70 -34.29 6.89
CA PRO A 431 -8.80 -35.22 6.66
C PRO A 431 -10.03 -34.50 6.08
N SER A 432 -10.66 -35.11 5.07
CA SER A 432 -11.81 -34.53 4.36
C SER A 432 -12.99 -34.28 5.31
N MET A 433 -13.71 -33.18 5.09
CA MET A 433 -15.00 -32.92 5.74
C MET A 433 -16.16 -33.24 4.79
N PRO A 434 -17.36 -33.57 5.29
CA PRO A 434 -18.53 -33.76 4.46
C PRO A 434 -18.78 -32.57 3.53
N GLY A 435 -19.00 -32.85 2.24
CA GLY A 435 -19.29 -31.83 1.23
C GLY A 435 -18.07 -31.26 0.48
N TYR A 436 -16.85 -31.66 0.83
CA TYR A 436 -15.63 -31.26 0.12
C TYR A 436 -14.73 -32.45 -0.20
N GLU A 437 -14.11 -32.43 -1.39
CA GLU A 437 -13.15 -33.47 -1.80
C GLU A 437 -11.82 -33.31 -1.08
N ALA A 438 -11.45 -32.07 -0.74
CA ALA A 438 -10.27 -31.76 0.04
C ALA A 438 -10.50 -30.60 1.00
N VAL A 439 -9.85 -30.63 2.15
CA VAL A 439 -9.86 -29.56 3.14
C VAL A 439 -8.44 -29.31 3.60
N GLY A 440 -8.06 -28.06 3.82
CA GLY A 440 -6.71 -27.75 4.26
C GLY A 440 -6.48 -26.28 4.48
N HIS A 441 -5.22 -25.92 4.71
CA HIS A 441 -4.80 -24.55 4.86
C HIS A 441 -3.57 -24.27 4.01
N VAL A 442 -3.34 -22.99 3.71
CA VAL A 442 -2.22 -22.55 2.88
C VAL A 442 -1.06 -22.15 3.78
N SER A 443 0.09 -22.77 3.56
CA SER A 443 1.34 -22.46 4.23
C SER A 443 2.01 -21.24 3.58
N GLU A 444 2.18 -21.29 2.26
CA GLU A 444 2.83 -20.23 1.47
C GLU A 444 2.27 -20.15 0.03
N SER A 445 2.74 -19.16 -0.74
CA SER A 445 2.55 -19.11 -2.19
C SER A 445 3.88 -19.11 -2.94
N ALA A 446 3.83 -19.57 -4.19
CA ALA A 446 4.95 -19.63 -5.10
C ALA A 446 4.49 -19.35 -6.54
N ILE A 447 5.45 -19.16 -7.45
CA ILE A 447 5.22 -19.15 -8.90
C ILE A 447 5.79 -20.43 -9.51
N LEU A 448 5.06 -21.06 -10.44
CA LEU A 448 5.52 -22.23 -11.18
C LEU A 448 6.37 -21.78 -12.37
N VAL A 449 7.70 -21.90 -12.26
CA VAL A 449 8.63 -21.43 -13.29
C VAL A 449 9.02 -22.52 -14.29
N ASN A 450 8.83 -23.79 -13.94
CA ASN A 450 9.07 -24.92 -14.84
C ASN A 450 8.17 -26.12 -14.49
N GLY A 451 7.83 -26.92 -15.48
CA GLY A 451 6.97 -28.10 -15.37
C GLY A 451 5.55 -27.84 -15.90
N ASN A 452 5.00 -28.85 -16.58
CA ASN A 452 3.59 -28.91 -16.96
C ASN A 452 2.96 -30.06 -16.18
N VAL A 453 2.18 -29.72 -15.15
CA VAL A 453 1.56 -30.69 -14.25
C VAL A 453 0.10 -30.84 -14.63
N THR A 454 -0.24 -31.98 -15.24
CA THR A 454 -1.63 -32.32 -15.52
C THR A 454 -2.31 -32.71 -14.21
N ALA A 455 -2.82 -31.75 -13.46
CA ALA A 455 -3.44 -31.98 -12.17
C ALA A 455 -4.98 -32.18 -12.29
N PRO A 456 -5.60 -33.08 -11.51
CA PRO A 456 -7.05 -33.15 -11.40
C PRO A 456 -7.61 -31.88 -10.73
N ARG A 457 -8.87 -31.57 -11.03
CA ARG A 457 -9.59 -30.44 -10.42
C ARG A 457 -10.46 -30.97 -9.29
N LEU A 458 -10.19 -30.53 -8.05
CA LEU A 458 -10.90 -30.95 -6.85
C LEU A 458 -11.62 -29.77 -6.20
N GLN A 459 -12.76 -30.02 -5.55
CA GLN A 459 -13.46 -29.07 -4.68
C GLN A 459 -12.75 -28.98 -3.32
N TRP A 460 -12.13 -27.83 -3.05
CA TRP A 460 -11.48 -27.56 -1.78
C TRP A 460 -12.30 -26.65 -0.89
N LEU A 461 -12.10 -26.83 0.41
CA LEU A 461 -12.27 -25.78 1.42
C LEU A 461 -10.90 -25.39 1.98
N LEU A 462 -10.46 -24.16 1.71
CA LEU A 462 -9.23 -23.60 2.27
C LEU A 462 -9.54 -22.77 3.52
N THR A 463 -9.05 -23.21 4.67
CA THR A 463 -9.17 -22.55 5.98
C THR A 463 -7.90 -21.83 6.35
#